data_AF-A0A4Q2ZAE2-F1
#
_entry.id   AF-A0A4Q2ZAE2-F1
#
_cell.length_a   1.000
_cell.length_b   1.000
_cell.length_c   1.000
_cell.angle_alpha   90.00
_cell.angle_beta   90.00
_cell.angle_gamma   90.00
#
_symmetry.space_group_name_H-M   'P 1'
#
loop_
_entity.id
_entity.type
_entity.pdbx_description
1 polymer ?
#
loop_
_entity_poly.entity_id
_entity_poly.type
_entity_poly.pdbx_seq_one_letter_code
_entity_poly.pdbx_strand_id
1 'polypeptide(L)'
;MMRSCRRSANRLSVSVLNSLKIFVAGLLLGLAGCATTVRLEAIEGKTISEVSIRYRGPKTVDEVRLRTHVRTVAGSPYKSERIDEDIKSLYESALVNDVRVLAEPKRGGVEVIYEVETRGGLMCCGPGFASNTVFSDQRLAKETGWRAGQKIDGPNLGAAARRLEAFYHEHGYPGAKVSTRTQPGAEANLDFIFIIEEGPGPS
;
A
#
# COMPACT_ATOMS: atom_id res chain seq x y z
N MET A 1 -8.07 78.46 30.82
CA MET A 1 -6.60 78.33 30.84
C MET A 1 -6.21 77.27 29.82
N MET A 2 -5.68 77.67 28.67
CA MET A 2 -4.24 77.59 28.28
C MET A 2 -3.76 76.14 28.05
N ARG A 3 -3.59 75.75 26.77
CA ARG A 3 -2.34 75.69 25.96
C ARG A 3 -1.78 74.25 25.94
N SER A 4 -1.90 73.53 24.82
CA SER A 4 -0.96 73.54 23.68
C SER A 4 0.43 73.02 24.04
N CYS A 5 0.84 71.90 23.45
CA CYS A 5 1.92 71.77 22.44
C CYS A 5 2.45 70.33 22.44
N ARG A 6 2.31 69.60 21.32
CA ARG A 6 3.38 69.26 20.33
C ARG A 6 4.24 68.10 20.81
N ARG A 7 4.74 67.17 19.99
CA ARG A 7 4.96 66.99 18.53
C ARG A 7 5.46 65.52 18.48
N SER A 8 5.25 64.66 17.51
CA SER A 8 5.55 64.69 16.08
C SER A 8 5.30 63.22 15.66
N ALA A 9 4.43 62.89 14.71
CA ALA A 9 4.73 62.85 13.27
C ALA A 9 6.07 62.09 13.01
N ASN A 10 6.12 61.00 12.26
CA ASN A 10 5.56 60.78 10.93
C ASN A 10 5.60 59.25 10.61
N ARG A 11 4.57 58.64 9.99
CA ARG A 11 4.12 58.70 8.56
C ARG A 11 5.02 57.78 7.70
N LEU A 12 4.53 56.80 6.94
CA LEU A 12 3.79 56.86 5.66
C LEU A 12 3.70 55.40 5.14
N SER A 13 2.87 54.96 4.20
CA SER A 13 1.65 55.44 3.56
C SER A 13 1.15 54.28 2.70
N VAL A 14 -0.17 54.13 2.66
CA VAL A 14 -0.96 53.33 1.73
C VAL A 14 -0.90 53.97 0.33
N SER A 15 -1.36 53.24 -0.70
CA SER A 15 -2.17 53.71 -1.86
C SER A 15 -1.50 53.53 -3.23
N VAL A 16 -2.16 53.21 -4.35
CA VAL A 16 -3.57 52.99 -4.69
C VAL A 16 -3.62 52.40 -6.11
N LEU A 17 -4.68 51.66 -6.37
CA LEU A 17 -5.20 51.13 -7.63
C LEU A 17 -5.65 52.26 -8.58
N ASN A 18 -5.29 52.29 -9.89
CA ASN A 18 -6.19 52.87 -10.90
C ASN A 18 -5.85 52.57 -12.39
N SER A 19 -6.83 51.98 -13.08
CA SER A 19 -7.41 52.39 -14.38
C SER A 19 -6.60 52.48 -15.69
N LEU A 20 -6.72 51.43 -16.52
CA LEU A 20 -7.39 51.38 -17.84
C LEU A 20 -7.26 52.56 -18.86
N LYS A 21 -6.39 52.44 -19.88
CA LYS A 21 -6.63 52.42 -21.37
C LYS A 21 -5.50 53.03 -22.25
N ILE A 22 -4.84 52.13 -23.00
CA ILE A 22 -4.44 52.17 -24.44
C ILE A 22 -3.56 53.33 -24.97
N PHE A 23 -2.32 52.99 -25.37
CA PHE A 23 -1.72 53.47 -26.64
C PHE A 23 -0.79 52.39 -27.22
N VAL A 24 -0.79 52.33 -28.54
CA VAL A 24 -0.29 51.26 -29.42
C VAL A 24 1.20 51.46 -29.75
N ALA A 25 1.85 50.33 -30.07
CA ALA A 25 3.11 50.16 -30.81
C ALA A 25 4.45 50.34 -30.07
N GLY A 26 5.17 49.22 -29.95
CA GLY A 26 6.62 49.20 -30.12
C GLY A 26 7.40 48.52 -29.00
N LEU A 27 8.01 47.39 -29.35
CA LEU A 27 9.26 46.86 -28.78
C LEU A 27 9.14 45.82 -27.63
N LEU A 28 9.01 44.55 -28.05
CA LEU A 28 9.90 43.44 -27.67
C LEU A 28 10.60 43.56 -26.32
N LEU A 29 10.15 42.81 -25.31
CA LEU A 29 11.01 41.92 -24.54
C LEU A 29 10.14 40.89 -23.79
N GLY A 30 10.50 39.62 -23.94
CA GLY A 30 9.60 38.50 -23.72
C GLY A 30 9.36 38.12 -22.27
N LEU A 31 8.21 37.49 -22.07
CA LEU A 31 8.05 36.36 -21.17
C LEU A 31 7.24 35.32 -21.94
N ALA A 32 7.96 34.53 -22.72
CA ALA A 32 7.49 33.25 -23.22
C ALA A 32 7.22 32.36 -22.00
N GLY A 33 6.04 32.49 -21.42
CA GLY A 33 5.44 31.44 -20.60
C GLY A 33 4.97 30.31 -21.52
N CYS A 34 5.91 29.67 -22.22
CA CYS A 34 5.64 28.40 -22.86
C CYS A 34 5.29 27.43 -21.73
N ALA A 35 4.02 27.05 -21.69
CA ALA A 35 3.51 25.95 -20.89
C ALA A 35 4.44 24.74 -21.07
N THR A 36 5.20 24.41 -20.04
CA THR A 36 5.94 23.14 -19.95
C THR A 36 4.98 22.02 -19.57
N THR A 37 3.97 21.80 -20.41
CA THR A 37 3.16 20.58 -20.41
C THR A 37 3.64 19.70 -21.55
N VAL A 38 4.91 19.27 -21.50
CA VAL A 38 5.42 18.31 -22.49
C VAL A 38 6.23 17.26 -21.76
N ARG A 39 5.66 16.07 -21.59
CA ARG A 39 6.42 14.81 -21.54
C ARG A 39 5.58 13.54 -21.67
N LEU A 40 4.26 13.58 -21.48
CA LEU A 40 3.43 12.36 -21.56
C LEU A 40 3.19 11.90 -23.01
N GLU A 41 3.06 12.82 -23.98
CA GLU A 41 2.84 12.48 -25.39
C GLU A 41 4.06 11.82 -26.08
N ALA A 42 5.25 11.91 -25.49
CA ALA A 42 6.50 11.50 -26.15
C ALA A 42 6.79 9.98 -26.10
N ILE A 43 5.95 9.21 -25.41
CA ILE A 43 6.09 7.74 -25.25
C ILE A 43 4.94 6.94 -25.85
N GLU A 44 3.82 7.59 -26.21
CA GLU A 44 2.67 6.93 -26.80
C GLU A 44 3.05 6.21 -28.10
N GLY A 45 2.62 4.95 -28.24
CA GLY A 45 2.92 4.12 -29.42
C GLY A 45 4.32 3.53 -29.49
N LYS A 46 5.24 3.84 -28.56
CA LYS A 46 6.56 3.17 -28.51
C LYS A 46 6.41 1.71 -28.05
N THR A 47 7.25 0.83 -28.60
CA THR A 47 7.28 -0.57 -28.16
C THR A 47 7.75 -0.69 -26.73
N ILE A 48 7.00 -1.42 -25.91
CA ILE A 48 7.39 -1.75 -24.54
C ILE A 48 8.47 -2.82 -24.60
N SER A 49 9.67 -2.51 -24.13
CA SER A 49 10.77 -3.47 -24.11
C SER A 49 10.63 -4.46 -22.95
N GLU A 50 10.15 -4.00 -21.81
CA GLU A 50 10.09 -4.77 -20.58
C GLU A 50 8.99 -4.23 -19.65
N VAL A 51 8.39 -5.13 -18.87
CA VAL A 51 7.39 -4.80 -17.86
C VAL A 51 7.82 -5.43 -16.54
N SER A 52 8.17 -4.60 -15.56
CA SER A 52 8.64 -5.03 -14.25
C SER A 52 7.69 -4.57 -13.14
N ILE A 53 7.60 -5.35 -12.05
CA ILE A 53 6.85 -4.99 -10.84
C ILE A 53 7.85 -4.76 -9.72
N ARG A 54 7.80 -3.58 -9.07
CA ARG A 54 8.65 -3.21 -7.93
C ARG A 54 7.79 -2.99 -6.69
N TYR A 55 8.23 -3.48 -5.55
CA TYR A 55 7.48 -3.35 -4.30
C TYR A 55 7.95 -2.12 -3.54
N ARG A 56 7.04 -1.17 -3.28
CA ARG A 56 7.23 -0.12 -2.29
C ARG A 56 6.77 -0.63 -0.94
N GLY A 57 7.67 -1.30 -0.23
CA GLY A 57 7.39 -1.84 1.11
C GLY A 57 7.30 -3.37 1.15
N PRO A 58 6.63 -3.95 2.16
CA PRO A 58 6.61 -5.39 2.38
C PRO A 58 5.92 -6.13 1.22
N LYS A 59 6.56 -7.20 0.73
CA LYS A 59 6.01 -8.13 -0.28
C LYS A 59 4.96 -9.06 0.33
N THR A 60 3.74 -8.55 0.54
CA THR A 60 2.64 -9.35 1.14
C THR A 60 1.82 -10.14 0.12
N VAL A 61 1.97 -9.80 -1.17
CA VAL A 61 1.27 -10.44 -2.30
C VAL A 61 2.31 -10.91 -3.29
N ASP A 62 2.16 -12.16 -3.76
CA ASP A 62 3.03 -12.76 -4.77
C ASP A 62 2.93 -12.03 -6.12
N GLU A 63 4.07 -11.88 -6.80
CA GLU A 63 4.15 -11.16 -8.07
C GLU A 63 3.30 -11.80 -9.17
N VAL A 64 3.19 -13.13 -9.18
CA VAL A 64 2.38 -13.88 -10.15
C VAL A 64 0.91 -13.48 -10.03
N ARG A 65 0.42 -13.24 -8.80
CA ARG A 65 -0.96 -12.78 -8.57
C ARG A 65 -1.17 -11.34 -9.02
N LEU A 66 -0.19 -10.47 -8.81
CA LEU A 66 -0.27 -9.10 -9.32
C LEU A 66 -0.24 -9.10 -10.86
N ARG A 67 0.56 -9.98 -11.47
CA ARG A 67 0.69 -10.11 -12.91
C ARG A 67 -0.60 -10.54 -13.59
N THR A 68 -1.48 -11.33 -12.94
CA THR A 68 -2.79 -11.68 -13.53
C THR A 68 -3.72 -10.47 -13.71
N HIS A 69 -3.44 -9.36 -13.03
CA HIS A 69 -4.22 -8.13 -13.14
C HIS A 69 -3.59 -7.09 -14.09
N VAL A 70 -2.40 -7.36 -14.63
CA VAL A 70 -1.67 -6.48 -15.55
C VAL A 70 -1.72 -7.09 -16.96
N ARG A 71 -2.36 -6.38 -17.90
CA ARG A 71 -2.49 -6.78 -19.31
C ARG A 71 -1.36 -6.23 -20.17
N THR A 72 -0.66 -5.21 -19.70
CA THR A 72 0.53 -4.69 -20.36
C THR A 72 1.61 -5.75 -20.44
N VAL A 73 2.08 -6.03 -21.66
CA VAL A 73 3.11 -7.04 -21.93
C VAL A 73 4.23 -6.44 -22.78
N ALA A 74 5.44 -6.96 -22.60
CA ALA A 74 6.57 -6.62 -23.45
C ALA A 74 6.25 -6.96 -24.92
N GLY A 75 6.75 -6.15 -25.84
CA GLY A 75 6.49 -6.23 -27.28
C GLY A 75 5.21 -5.52 -27.73
N SER A 76 4.31 -5.13 -26.82
CA SER A 76 3.12 -4.35 -27.18
C SER A 76 3.42 -2.83 -27.27
N PRO A 77 2.66 -2.06 -28.05
CA PRO A 77 2.79 -0.60 -28.05
C PRO A 77 2.32 -0.03 -26.71
N TYR A 78 3.06 0.94 -26.19
CA TYR A 78 2.66 1.72 -25.02
C TYR A 78 1.38 2.49 -25.34
N LYS A 79 0.36 2.27 -24.50
CA LYS A 79 -0.92 2.96 -24.57
C LYS A 79 -1.30 3.41 -23.18
N SER A 80 -1.49 4.71 -23.00
CA SER A 80 -1.90 5.28 -21.72
C SER A 80 -3.20 4.67 -21.20
N GLU A 81 -4.19 4.43 -22.07
CA GLU A 81 -5.48 3.85 -21.65
C GLU A 81 -5.32 2.43 -21.10
N ARG A 82 -4.36 1.66 -21.63
CA ARG A 82 -4.08 0.30 -21.12
C ARG A 82 -3.40 0.35 -19.75
N ILE A 83 -2.53 1.33 -19.52
CA ILE A 83 -1.93 1.53 -18.20
C ILE A 83 -3.03 1.90 -17.18
N ASP A 84 -3.97 2.76 -17.55
CA ASP A 84 -5.08 3.15 -16.69
C ASP A 84 -6.01 1.95 -16.37
N GLU A 85 -6.30 1.10 -17.37
CA GLU A 85 -7.03 -0.16 -17.16
C GLU A 85 -6.31 -1.11 -16.19
N ASP A 86 -4.99 -1.25 -16.33
CA ASP A 86 -4.18 -2.10 -15.45
C ASP A 86 -4.14 -1.55 -14.01
N ILE A 87 -3.99 -0.24 -13.84
CA ILE A 87 -4.08 0.42 -12.53
C ILE A 87 -5.44 0.17 -11.89
N LYS A 88 -6.53 0.35 -12.65
CA LYS A 88 -7.89 0.11 -12.18
C LYS A 88 -8.09 -1.35 -11.75
N SER A 89 -7.68 -2.30 -12.58
CA SER A 89 -7.73 -3.75 -12.31
C SER A 89 -6.97 -4.12 -11.03
N LEU A 90 -5.79 -3.53 -10.82
CA LEU A 90 -5.02 -3.72 -9.60
C LEU A 90 -5.76 -3.20 -8.36
N TYR A 91 -6.36 -2.01 -8.40
CA TYR A 91 -7.18 -1.51 -7.29
C TYR A 91 -8.43 -2.35 -7.04
N GLU A 92 -9.13 -2.77 -8.10
CA GLU A 92 -10.33 -3.61 -8.02
C GLU A 92 -10.03 -5.01 -7.44
N SER A 93 -8.79 -5.50 -7.60
CA SER A 93 -8.36 -6.76 -6.98
C SER A 93 -8.29 -6.69 -5.44
N ALA A 94 -8.29 -5.49 -4.86
CA ALA A 94 -8.08 -5.23 -3.43
C ALA A 94 -6.75 -5.78 -2.86
N LEU A 95 -5.77 -6.10 -3.71
CA LEU A 95 -4.45 -6.61 -3.34
C LEU A 95 -3.43 -5.50 -3.06
N VAL A 96 -3.69 -4.27 -3.51
CA VAL A 96 -2.78 -3.13 -3.41
C VAL A 96 -3.46 -1.96 -2.69
N ASN A 97 -2.67 -1.19 -1.95
CA ASN A 97 -3.08 0.07 -1.34
C ASN A 97 -2.80 1.26 -2.26
N ASP A 98 -1.68 1.22 -2.98
CA ASP A 98 -1.24 2.26 -3.88
C ASP A 98 -0.47 1.67 -5.07
N VAL A 99 -0.64 2.28 -6.24
CA VAL A 99 0.03 1.88 -7.48
C VAL A 99 0.56 3.13 -8.17
N ARG A 100 1.85 3.10 -8.53
CA ARG A 100 2.49 4.10 -9.38
C ARG A 100 3.11 3.40 -10.57
N VAL A 101 2.99 3.99 -11.74
CA VAL A 101 3.62 3.49 -12.96
C VAL A 101 4.69 4.47 -13.41
N LEU A 102 5.89 3.97 -13.64
CA LEU A 102 6.99 4.72 -14.23
C LEU A 102 7.24 4.18 -15.64
N ALA A 103 7.41 5.08 -16.60
CA ALA A 103 7.76 4.75 -17.97
C ALA A 103 9.15 5.35 -18.26
N GLU A 104 10.16 4.49 -18.32
CA GLU A 104 11.54 4.90 -18.51
C GLU A 104 12.01 4.51 -19.93
N PRO A 105 12.64 5.44 -20.69
CA PRO A 105 13.23 5.09 -21.98
C PRO A 105 14.36 4.07 -21.79
N LYS A 106 14.30 2.94 -22.52
CA LYS A 106 15.34 1.89 -22.51
C LYS A 106 15.78 1.60 -23.93
N ARG A 107 16.98 1.03 -24.13
CA ARG A 107 17.46 0.67 -25.48
C ARG A 107 16.41 -0.18 -26.21
N GLY A 108 15.89 0.35 -27.31
CA GLY A 108 14.91 -0.34 -28.15
C GLY A 108 13.44 -0.15 -27.75
N GLY A 109 13.12 0.69 -26.76
CA GLY A 109 11.73 0.92 -26.39
C GLY A 109 11.53 1.71 -25.09
N VAL A 110 10.48 1.35 -24.37
CA VAL A 110 10.13 1.89 -23.05
C VAL A 110 10.03 0.73 -22.06
N GLU A 111 10.67 0.86 -20.91
CA GLU A 111 10.44 -0.01 -19.76
C GLU A 111 9.28 0.56 -18.93
N VAL A 112 8.28 -0.28 -18.66
CA VAL A 112 7.15 0.07 -17.80
C VAL A 112 7.34 -0.60 -16.45
N ILE A 113 7.46 0.21 -15.40
CA ILE A 113 7.70 -0.25 -14.04
C ILE A 113 6.44 0.04 -13.22
N TYR A 114 5.75 -1.01 -12.79
CA TYR A 114 4.66 -0.92 -11.84
C TYR A 114 5.24 -0.98 -10.45
N GLU A 115 5.36 0.17 -9.79
CA GLU A 115 5.69 0.18 -8.37
C GLU A 115 4.43 0.19 -7.49
N VAL A 116 4.30 -0.86 -6.69
CA VAL A 116 3.10 -1.21 -5.94
C VAL A 116 3.37 -1.20 -4.45
N GLU A 117 2.45 -0.61 -3.70
CA GLU A 117 2.35 -0.82 -2.26
C GLU A 117 1.27 -1.87 -2.03
N THR A 118 1.71 -3.10 -1.72
CA THR A 118 0.75 -4.18 -1.49
C THR A 118 -0.06 -3.90 -0.24
N ARG A 119 -1.37 -4.14 -0.33
CA ARG A 119 -2.25 -4.08 0.82
C ARG A 119 -1.79 -5.19 1.74
N GLY A 120 -1.53 -4.85 3.01
CA GLY A 120 -1.19 -5.79 4.08
C GLY A 120 -2.33 -6.78 4.34
N GLY A 121 -2.63 -7.61 3.35
CA GLY A 121 -3.45 -8.79 3.45
C GLY A 121 -2.56 -9.82 4.08
N LEU A 122 -2.74 -9.95 5.39
CA LEU A 122 -2.14 -10.89 6.30
C LEU A 122 -2.30 -12.34 5.77
N MET A 123 -1.54 -12.72 4.76
CA MET A 123 -1.49 -14.09 4.28
C MET A 123 -0.50 -14.82 5.19
N CYS A 124 -1.03 -15.69 6.04
CA CYS A 124 -0.19 -16.46 6.94
C CYS A 124 0.39 -17.67 6.21
N CYS A 125 1.70 -17.88 6.35
CA CYS A 125 2.37 -19.11 5.91
C CYS A 125 1.97 -20.31 6.78
N GLY A 126 1.54 -20.09 8.03
CA GLY A 126 0.99 -21.11 8.92
C GLY A 126 0.92 -20.65 10.38
N PRO A 127 0.09 -21.32 11.21
CA PRO A 127 -0.04 -20.97 12.61
C PRO A 127 1.24 -21.28 13.40
N GLY A 128 1.74 -20.32 14.18
CA GLY A 128 2.74 -20.56 15.21
C GLY A 128 2.07 -20.98 16.52
N PHE A 129 2.80 -21.72 17.36
CA PHE A 129 2.33 -22.14 18.69
C PHE A 129 3.34 -21.75 19.75
N ALA A 130 2.83 -21.38 20.92
CA ALA A 130 3.63 -21.06 22.10
C ALA A 130 2.96 -21.63 23.35
N SER A 131 3.79 -22.01 24.31
CA SER A 131 3.38 -22.53 25.62
C SER A 131 2.60 -23.86 25.57
N ASN A 132 2.56 -24.56 24.44
CA ASN A 132 2.09 -25.93 24.36
C ASN A 132 3.17 -26.89 24.87
N THR A 133 2.82 -27.69 25.88
CA THR A 133 3.72 -28.71 26.44
C THR A 133 3.16 -30.12 26.31
N VAL A 134 1.84 -30.25 26.20
CA VAL A 134 1.14 -31.54 26.09
C VAL A 134 1.10 -32.06 24.65
N PHE A 135 0.89 -31.16 23.67
CA PHE A 135 0.77 -31.52 22.25
C PHE A 135 1.80 -30.78 21.40
N SER A 136 2.28 -31.45 20.35
CA SER A 136 3.22 -30.85 19.41
C SER A 136 2.57 -29.87 18.43
N ASP A 137 3.33 -28.90 17.96
CA ASP A 137 2.92 -27.89 16.98
C ASP A 137 2.31 -28.54 15.73
N GLN A 138 2.89 -29.66 15.25
CA GLN A 138 2.40 -30.35 14.07
C GLN A 138 1.00 -30.95 14.28
N ARG A 139 0.69 -31.42 15.50
CA ARG A 139 -0.63 -31.93 15.85
C ARG A 139 -1.61 -30.76 15.93
N LEU A 140 -1.26 -29.70 16.66
CA LEU A 140 -2.11 -28.52 16.82
C LEU A 140 -2.40 -27.84 15.47
N ALA A 141 -1.39 -27.75 14.58
CA ALA A 141 -1.56 -27.22 13.22
C ALA A 141 -2.65 -27.94 12.42
N LYS A 142 -2.77 -29.27 12.56
CA LYS A 142 -3.83 -30.05 11.90
C LYS A 142 -5.21 -29.72 12.46
N GLU A 143 -5.31 -29.53 13.77
CA GLU A 143 -6.58 -29.26 14.46
C GLU A 143 -7.09 -27.82 14.26
N THR A 144 -6.18 -26.84 14.07
CA THR A 144 -6.58 -25.46 13.76
C THR A 144 -7.46 -25.37 12.51
N GLY A 145 -7.32 -26.31 11.57
CA GLY A 145 -7.95 -26.26 10.26
C GLY A 145 -7.47 -25.07 9.41
N TRP A 146 -6.35 -24.45 9.77
CA TRP A 146 -5.81 -23.29 9.07
C TRP A 146 -5.28 -23.69 7.69
N ARG A 147 -5.57 -22.88 6.68
CA ARG A 147 -5.08 -23.10 5.31
C ARG A 147 -4.08 -22.00 4.96
N ALA A 148 -2.93 -22.37 4.40
CA ALA A 148 -1.96 -21.40 3.90
C ALA A 148 -2.63 -20.45 2.90
N GLY A 149 -2.36 -19.14 3.03
CA GLY A 149 -3.02 -18.11 2.23
C GLY A 149 -4.46 -17.77 2.66
N GLN A 150 -4.95 -18.33 3.77
CA GLN A 150 -6.16 -17.82 4.42
C GLN A 150 -5.88 -16.44 5.02
N LYS A 151 -6.87 -15.55 4.92
CA LYS A 151 -6.80 -14.20 5.48
C LYS A 151 -6.77 -14.28 7.01
N ILE A 152 -5.80 -13.63 7.63
CA ILE A 152 -5.81 -13.41 9.08
C ILE A 152 -6.82 -12.32 9.41
N ASP A 153 -7.94 -12.71 10.00
CA ASP A 153 -8.94 -11.79 10.57
C ASP A 153 -9.55 -12.39 11.84
N GLY A 154 -10.22 -11.55 12.63
CA GLY A 154 -10.83 -11.95 13.91
C GLY A 154 -11.74 -13.18 13.82
N PRO A 155 -12.62 -13.29 12.80
CA PRO A 155 -13.45 -14.49 12.60
C PRO A 155 -12.64 -15.76 12.38
N ASN A 156 -11.64 -15.75 11.47
CA ASN A 156 -10.82 -16.92 11.17
C ASN A 156 -9.95 -17.33 12.38
N LEU A 157 -9.31 -16.35 13.03
CA LEU A 157 -8.49 -16.57 14.22
C LEU A 157 -9.31 -17.14 15.39
N GLY A 158 -10.49 -16.55 15.65
CA GLY A 158 -11.38 -17.01 16.72
C GLY A 158 -12.00 -18.38 16.44
N ALA A 159 -12.20 -18.75 15.17
CA ALA A 159 -12.65 -20.09 14.81
C ALA A 159 -11.55 -21.14 15.09
N ALA A 160 -10.31 -20.85 14.71
CA ALA A 160 -9.17 -21.74 14.96
C ALA A 160 -8.85 -21.88 16.46
N ALA A 161 -8.88 -20.78 17.23
CA ALA A 161 -8.68 -20.82 18.68
C ALA A 161 -9.71 -21.71 19.39
N ARG A 162 -11.00 -21.58 19.03
CA ARG A 162 -12.08 -22.43 19.59
C ARG A 162 -11.92 -23.91 19.29
N ARG A 163 -11.38 -24.26 18.11
CA ARG A 163 -11.08 -25.67 17.78
C ARG A 163 -9.98 -26.23 18.66
N LEU A 164 -8.93 -25.44 18.90
CA LEU A 164 -7.85 -25.84 19.79
C LEU A 164 -8.35 -25.98 21.24
N GLU A 165 -9.15 -25.04 21.75
CA GLU A 165 -9.74 -25.15 23.09
C GLU A 165 -10.59 -26.42 23.22
N ALA A 166 -11.49 -26.67 22.25
CA ALA A 166 -12.30 -27.88 22.23
C ALA A 166 -11.44 -29.16 22.21
N PHE A 167 -10.38 -29.18 21.39
CA PHE A 167 -9.45 -30.30 21.33
C PHE A 167 -8.78 -30.57 22.69
N TYR A 168 -8.33 -29.55 23.39
CA TYR A 168 -7.76 -29.71 24.73
C TYR A 168 -8.80 -30.19 25.75
N HIS A 169 -10.03 -29.67 25.68
CA HIS A 169 -11.12 -30.07 26.59
C HIS A 169 -11.50 -31.54 26.41
N GLU A 170 -11.59 -32.02 25.16
CA GLU A 170 -11.86 -33.42 24.84
C GLU A 170 -10.75 -34.37 25.35
N HIS A 171 -9.53 -33.88 25.51
CA HIS A 171 -8.37 -34.64 25.98
C HIS A 171 -8.10 -34.48 27.48
N GLY A 172 -9.05 -33.94 28.25
CA GLY A 172 -8.97 -33.89 29.71
C GLY A 172 -8.42 -32.60 30.31
N TYR A 173 -8.34 -31.52 29.52
CA TYR A 173 -7.89 -30.19 29.97
C TYR A 173 -9.04 -29.17 29.89
N PRO A 174 -10.06 -29.25 30.76
CA PRO A 174 -11.23 -28.35 30.72
C PRO A 174 -10.89 -26.89 31.08
N GLY A 175 -9.74 -26.66 31.72
CA GLY A 175 -9.23 -25.34 32.04
C GLY A 175 -8.45 -24.67 30.92
N ALA A 176 -8.27 -25.35 29.78
CA ALA A 176 -7.44 -24.85 28.70
C ALA A 176 -8.06 -23.59 28.05
N LYS A 177 -7.21 -22.59 27.80
CA LYS A 177 -7.55 -21.35 27.09
C LYS A 177 -6.54 -21.07 25.99
N VAL A 178 -7.03 -20.54 24.87
CA VAL A 178 -6.18 -20.21 23.72
C VAL A 178 -6.36 -18.76 23.35
N SER A 179 -5.26 -18.02 23.37
CA SER A 179 -5.22 -16.63 22.92
C SER A 179 -4.38 -16.48 21.65
N THR A 180 -4.65 -15.45 20.86
CA THR A 180 -3.97 -15.20 19.57
C THR A 180 -3.20 -13.89 19.62
N ARG A 181 -1.96 -13.91 19.12
CA ARG A 181 -1.16 -12.70 18.94
C ARG A 181 -0.60 -12.66 17.52
N THR A 182 -0.79 -11.53 16.83
CA THR A 182 -0.15 -11.28 15.52
C THR A 182 1.27 -10.77 15.72
N GLN A 183 2.19 -11.22 14.87
CA GLN A 183 3.56 -10.75 14.82
C GLN A 183 4.04 -10.56 13.36
N PRO A 184 5.01 -9.68 13.11
CA PRO A 184 5.71 -9.65 11.83
C PRO A 184 6.39 -11.01 11.59
N GLY A 185 6.09 -11.64 10.45
CA GLY A 185 6.71 -12.86 9.99
C GLY A 185 7.95 -12.61 9.12
N ALA A 186 8.55 -13.70 8.63
CA ALA A 186 9.65 -13.62 7.67
C ALA A 186 9.15 -13.09 6.31
N GLU A 187 10.00 -12.32 5.63
CA GLU A 187 9.74 -11.77 4.29
C GLU A 187 8.36 -11.13 4.14
N ALA A 188 8.09 -10.07 4.92
CA ALA A 188 6.88 -9.26 4.77
C ALA A 188 5.54 -9.99 5.00
N ASN A 189 5.57 -11.26 5.40
CA ASN A 189 4.38 -11.97 5.84
C ASN A 189 4.01 -11.51 7.26
N LEU A 190 2.74 -11.61 7.60
CA LEU A 190 2.30 -11.51 8.99
C LEU A 190 1.96 -12.90 9.47
N ASP A 191 2.59 -13.26 10.58
CA ASP A 191 2.33 -14.50 11.29
C ASP A 191 1.42 -14.22 12.49
N PHE A 192 0.81 -15.27 12.99
CA PHE A 192 0.15 -15.24 14.28
C PHE A 192 0.59 -16.46 15.08
N ILE A 193 0.62 -16.27 16.39
CA ILE A 193 0.95 -17.31 17.35
C ILE A 193 -0.29 -17.56 18.21
N PHE A 194 -0.64 -18.82 18.37
CA PHE A 194 -1.53 -19.29 19.43
C PHE A 194 -0.73 -19.47 20.71
N ILE A 195 -1.11 -18.73 21.75
CA ILE A 195 -0.57 -18.89 23.10
C ILE A 195 -1.56 -19.75 23.86
N ILE A 196 -1.11 -20.94 24.26
CA ILE A 196 -1.95 -21.94 24.90
C ILE A 196 -1.68 -21.94 26.40
N GLU A 197 -2.73 -21.74 27.19
CA GLU A 197 -2.73 -21.93 28.64
C GLU A 197 -3.44 -23.25 28.92
N GLU A 198 -2.69 -24.34 29.08
CA GLU A 198 -3.25 -25.71 29.16
C GLU A 198 -4.07 -25.97 30.45
N GLY A 199 -3.81 -25.20 31.51
CA GLY A 199 -4.46 -25.36 32.81
C GLY A 199 -4.02 -26.64 33.56
N PRO A 200 -4.65 -26.96 34.69
CA PRO A 200 -4.36 -28.19 35.42
C PRO A 200 -4.78 -29.41 34.58
N GLY A 201 -3.90 -30.43 34.54
CA GLY A 201 -4.13 -31.65 33.79
C GLY A 201 -5.24 -32.54 34.37
N PRO A 202 -5.62 -33.61 33.64
CA PRO A 202 -6.65 -34.53 34.11
C PRO A 202 -6.22 -35.18 35.44
N SER A 203 -7.09 -35.06 36.44
CA SER A 203 -6.98 -35.69 37.76
C SER A 203 -7.30 -37.18 37.70
#